data_AF-B7PIW2-F1
#
_entry.id   AF-B7PIW2-F1
#
_cell.length_a   1.000
_cell.length_b   1.000
_cell.length_c   1.000
_cell.angle_alpha   90.00
_cell.angle_beta   90.00
_cell.angle_gamma   90.00
#
_symmetry.space_group_name_H-M   'P 1'
#
loop_
_entity.id
_entity.type
_entity.pdbx_description
1 polymer ?
#
loop_
_entity_poly.entity_id
_entity_poly.type
_entity_poly.pdbx_seq_one_letter_code
_entity_poly.pdbx_strand_id
1 'polypeptide(L)'
;MDERIRGTPMECVTADRSEQVVHLVGDMPPSKMPRVDLIALAQQIETADDFIRANVSSKLTVIAEQVRFLQRQAQEIMEEAQMNARLHHAACNFQKVPGSTYYLYRRSNDQEYFSMIKPEEWGEQCPHEFLGGFRLESDMTWTPTAEIEKKDRHLQSISHITRFSRWKQEPRAITDAFLAD
;
A
#
# COMPACT_ATOMS: atom_id res chain seq x y z
N MET A 1 -3.20 -12.06 29.08
CA MET A 1 -3.07 -10.60 29.25
C MET A 1 -3.87 -9.98 28.13
N ASP A 2 -5.11 -9.58 28.44
CA ASP A 2 -6.08 -9.11 27.45
C ASP A 2 -6.77 -7.89 28.07
N GLU A 3 -6.31 -6.70 27.69
CA GLU A 3 -6.79 -5.41 28.19
C GLU A 3 -8.03 -4.98 27.40
N ARG A 4 -9.20 -5.33 27.94
CA ARG A 4 -10.49 -4.80 27.49
C ARG A 4 -10.57 -3.30 27.80
N ILE A 5 -10.54 -2.48 26.76
CA ILE A 5 -10.86 -1.05 26.80
C ILE A 5 -12.28 -0.88 27.35
N ARG A 6 -12.40 -0.37 28.57
CA ARG A 6 -13.66 0.11 29.16
C ARG A 6 -13.93 1.51 28.62
N GLY A 7 -14.88 1.63 27.69
CA GLY A 7 -15.42 2.93 27.29
C GLY A 7 -16.23 3.53 28.43
N THR A 8 -15.89 4.76 28.82
CA THR A 8 -16.66 5.61 29.73
C THR A 8 -18.01 5.98 29.09
N PRO A 9 -19.11 6.08 29.85
CA PRO A 9 -20.39 6.53 29.29
C PRO A 9 -20.32 8.03 29.01
N MET A 10 -20.78 8.45 27.82
CA MET A 10 -21.03 9.85 27.49
C MET A 10 -22.22 10.35 28.31
N GLU A 11 -21.95 11.27 29.22
CA GLU A 11 -22.94 11.96 30.04
C GLU A 11 -23.53 13.11 29.21
N CYS A 12 -24.79 12.96 28.77
CA CYS A 12 -25.51 14.01 28.04
C CYS A 12 -25.84 15.16 28.99
N VAL A 13 -25.07 16.24 28.93
CA VAL A 13 -25.37 17.50 29.61
C VAL A 13 -26.69 18.05 29.06
N THR A 14 -27.74 18.03 29.88
CA THR A 14 -29.02 18.68 29.56
C THR A 14 -28.81 20.19 29.58
N ALA A 15 -28.83 20.81 28.41
CA ALA A 15 -28.82 22.26 28.30
C ALA A 15 -30.07 22.85 28.98
N ASP A 16 -29.79 23.77 29.90
CA ASP A 16 -30.71 24.54 30.72
C ASP A 16 -31.78 25.24 29.85
N ARG A 17 -33.04 24.94 30.12
CA ARG A 17 -34.18 25.45 29.36
C ARG A 17 -34.67 26.72 30.04
N SER A 18 -34.12 27.86 29.66
CA SER A 18 -34.59 29.17 30.09
C SER A 18 -36.07 29.36 29.73
N GLU A 19 -36.92 29.45 30.75
CA GLU A 19 -38.35 29.74 30.63
C GLU A 19 -38.57 31.14 30.04
N GLN A 20 -38.87 31.21 28.74
CA GLN A 20 -39.40 32.42 28.12
C GLN A 20 -40.92 32.45 28.27
N VAL A 21 -41.38 33.32 29.16
CA VAL A 21 -42.79 33.69 29.31
C VAL A 21 -43.26 34.34 28.00
N VAL A 22 -44.07 33.63 27.22
CA VAL A 22 -44.70 34.15 26.00
C VAL A 22 -45.96 34.93 26.36
N HIS A 23 -45.92 36.25 26.15
CA HIS A 23 -47.07 37.14 26.26
C HIS A 23 -48.02 36.87 25.10
N LEU A 24 -49.24 36.42 25.38
CA LEU A 24 -50.26 36.15 24.37
C LEU A 24 -50.79 37.48 23.80
N VAL A 25 -50.47 37.75 22.53
CA VAL A 25 -51.04 38.86 21.76
C VAL A 25 -51.60 38.33 20.45
N GLY A 26 -52.91 38.49 20.28
CA GLY A 26 -53.57 38.64 18.98
C GLY A 26 -53.88 37.35 18.22
N ASP A 27 -55.17 37.11 18.02
CA ASP A 27 -55.73 36.11 17.11
C ASP A 27 -55.15 36.26 15.68
N MET A 28 -54.16 35.43 15.36
CA MET A 28 -53.84 35.07 13.99
C MET A 28 -54.66 33.83 13.63
N PRO A 29 -55.32 33.76 12.45
CA PRO A 29 -55.95 32.53 12.00
C PRO A 29 -54.89 31.44 12.00
N PRO A 30 -55.21 30.20 12.44
CA PRO A 30 -54.23 29.12 12.42
C PRO A 30 -53.73 29.01 10.98
N SER A 31 -52.47 29.41 10.75
CA SER A 31 -51.76 29.08 9.53
C SER A 31 -51.93 27.58 9.41
N LYS A 32 -52.67 27.14 8.39
CA LYS A 32 -52.91 25.73 8.14
C LYS A 32 -51.52 25.16 7.84
N MET A 33 -50.81 24.72 8.88
CA MET A 33 -49.63 23.89 8.70
C MET A 33 -50.10 22.79 7.77
N PRO A 34 -49.47 22.62 6.59
CA PRO A 34 -49.87 21.57 5.68
C PRO A 34 -49.89 20.29 6.51
N ARG A 35 -51.02 19.55 6.47
CA ARG A 35 -51.16 18.30 7.21
C ARG A 35 -49.92 17.47 6.86
N VAL A 36 -49.06 17.22 7.84
CA VAL A 36 -47.82 16.49 7.64
C VAL A 36 -48.23 15.11 7.12
N ASP A 37 -47.90 14.83 5.87
CA ASP A 37 -48.14 13.51 5.29
C ASP A 37 -47.10 12.56 5.88
N LEU A 38 -47.47 11.91 6.98
CA LEU A 38 -46.61 10.97 7.71
C LEU A 38 -46.13 9.82 6.80
N ILE A 39 -46.92 9.46 5.79
CA ILE A 39 -46.56 8.41 4.84
C ILE A 39 -45.45 8.93 3.92
N ALA A 40 -45.60 10.14 3.37
CA ALA A 40 -44.57 10.75 2.55
C ALA A 40 -43.24 10.95 3.31
N LEU A 41 -43.31 11.34 4.58
CA LEU A 41 -42.11 11.46 5.43
C LEU A 41 -41.44 10.10 5.67
N ALA A 42 -42.21 9.05 5.96
CA ALA A 42 -41.68 7.71 6.14
C ALA A 42 -40.98 7.19 4.87
N GLN A 43 -41.58 7.42 3.70
CA GLN A 43 -40.99 7.08 2.40
C GLN A 43 -39.67 7.83 2.14
N GLN A 44 -39.60 9.11 2.52
CA GLN A 44 -38.37 9.89 2.37
C GLN A 44 -37.24 9.38 3.27
N ILE A 45 -37.55 8.98 4.51
CA ILE A 45 -36.58 8.40 5.44
C ILE A 45 -36.07 7.06 4.89
N GLU A 46 -36.97 6.18 4.45
CA GLU A 46 -36.60 4.89 3.85
C GLU A 46 -35.69 5.08 2.63
N THR A 47 -36.04 6.02 1.75
CA THR A 47 -35.22 6.36 0.58
C THR A 47 -33.83 6.87 0.99
N ALA A 48 -33.75 7.71 2.02
CA ALA A 48 -32.48 8.21 2.53
C ALA A 48 -31.61 7.08 3.11
N ASP A 49 -32.21 6.14 3.84
CA ASP A 49 -31.53 4.97 4.40
C ASP A 49 -30.97 4.06 3.30
N ASP A 50 -31.72 3.87 2.21
CA ASP A 50 -31.27 3.12 1.05
C ASP A 50 -30.06 3.77 0.37
N PHE A 51 -30.08 5.10 0.20
CA PHE A 51 -28.93 5.83 -0.32
C PHE A 51 -27.70 5.73 0.59
N ILE A 52 -27.91 5.84 1.91
CA ILE A 52 -26.83 5.69 2.90
C ILE A 52 -26.24 4.28 2.81
N ARG A 53 -27.08 3.25 2.78
CA ARG A 53 -26.66 1.84 2.65
C ARG A 53 -25.87 1.60 1.37
N ALA A 54 -26.33 2.13 0.24
CA ALA A 54 -25.65 2.02 -1.05
C ALA A 54 -24.28 2.73 -1.02
N ASN A 55 -24.21 3.94 -0.44
CA ASN A 55 -22.98 4.70 -0.30
C ASN A 55 -21.96 3.98 0.60
N VAL A 56 -22.39 3.50 1.77
CA VAL A 56 -21.55 2.73 2.69
C VAL A 56 -21.02 1.46 2.01
N SER A 57 -21.90 0.69 1.35
CA SER A 57 -21.50 -0.52 0.61
C SER A 57 -20.45 -0.21 -0.47
N SER A 58 -20.66 0.85 -1.26
CA SER A 58 -19.71 1.28 -2.29
C SER A 58 -18.33 1.64 -1.71
N LYS A 59 -18.30 2.42 -0.62
CA LYS A 59 -17.05 2.78 0.06
C LYS A 59 -16.33 1.58 0.67
N LEU A 60 -17.08 0.65 1.28
CA LEU A 60 -16.51 -0.57 1.84
C LEU A 60 -15.93 -1.48 0.75
N THR A 61 -16.54 -1.53 -0.43
CA THR A 61 -15.98 -2.25 -1.58
C THR A 61 -14.61 -1.70 -1.98
N VAL A 62 -14.46 -0.36 -2.09
CA VAL A 62 -13.18 0.27 -2.39
C VAL A 62 -12.11 -0.06 -1.34
N ILE A 63 -12.47 0.01 -0.06
CA ILE A 63 -11.55 -0.35 1.03
C ILE A 63 -11.15 -1.83 0.94
N ALA A 64 -12.09 -2.72 0.68
CA ALA A 64 -11.82 -4.15 0.53
C ALA A 64 -10.87 -4.43 -0.64
N GLU A 65 -11.02 -3.74 -1.77
CA GLU A 65 -10.11 -3.84 -2.91
C GLU A 65 -8.70 -3.35 -2.56
N GLN A 66 -8.58 -2.24 -1.83
CA GLN A 66 -7.29 -1.73 -1.35
C GLN A 66 -6.61 -2.72 -0.39
N VAL A 67 -7.36 -3.31 0.55
CA VAL A 67 -6.83 -4.33 1.45
C VAL A 67 -6.31 -5.54 0.67
N ARG A 68 -7.08 -6.04 -0.31
CA ARG A 68 -6.64 -7.15 -1.18
C ARG A 68 -5.40 -6.79 -1.99
N PHE A 69 -5.28 -5.55 -2.44
CA PHE A 69 -4.10 -5.06 -3.14
C PHE A 69 -2.87 -5.04 -2.23
N LEU A 70 -3.00 -4.54 -0.99
CA LEU A 70 -1.92 -4.56 0.00
C LEU A 70 -1.52 -5.98 0.40
N GLN A 71 -2.48 -6.89 0.54
CA GLN A 71 -2.20 -8.31 0.82
C GLN A 71 -1.35 -8.96 -0.28
N ARG A 72 -1.68 -8.70 -1.56
CA ARG A 72 -0.88 -9.19 -2.68
C ARG A 72 0.53 -8.63 -2.68
N GLN A 73 0.68 -7.31 -2.46
CA GLN A 73 2.00 -6.69 -2.34
C GLN A 73 2.83 -7.29 -1.20
N ALA A 74 2.22 -7.51 -0.03
CA ALA A 74 2.91 -8.12 1.10
C ALA A 74 3.39 -9.55 0.75
N GLN A 75 2.57 -10.32 0.04
CA GLN A 75 2.95 -11.65 -0.43
C GLN A 75 4.13 -11.60 -1.41
N GLU A 76 4.08 -10.72 -2.41
CA GLU A 76 5.17 -10.52 -3.38
C GLU A 76 6.49 -10.15 -2.68
N ILE A 77 6.44 -9.25 -1.69
CA ILE A 77 7.61 -8.85 -0.89
C ILE A 77 8.17 -10.05 -0.11
N MET A 78 7.32 -10.89 0.48
CA MET A 78 7.76 -12.07 1.23
C MET A 78 8.40 -13.12 0.32
N GLU A 79 7.82 -13.37 -0.85
CA GLU A 79 8.37 -14.30 -1.85
C GLU A 79 9.73 -13.81 -2.36
N GLU A 80 9.84 -12.51 -2.66
CA GLU A 80 11.10 -11.87 -3.03
C GLU A 80 12.14 -11.98 -1.91
N ALA A 81 11.77 -11.71 -0.66
CA ALA A 81 12.68 -11.83 0.48
C ALA A 81 13.16 -13.27 0.69
N GLN A 82 12.26 -14.26 0.54
CA GLN A 82 12.58 -15.67 0.66
C GLN A 82 13.54 -16.13 -0.46
N MET A 83 13.27 -15.74 -1.70
CA MET A 83 14.16 -15.99 -2.83
C MET A 83 15.54 -15.37 -2.58
N ASN A 84 15.59 -14.09 -2.23
CA ASN A 84 16.83 -13.38 -1.96
C ASN A 84 17.63 -14.07 -0.83
N ALA A 85 16.97 -14.44 0.27
CA ALA A 85 17.60 -15.17 1.36
C ALA A 85 18.19 -16.51 0.88
N ARG A 86 17.41 -17.33 0.15
CA ARG A 86 17.89 -18.61 -0.39
C ARG A 86 19.12 -18.43 -1.29
N LEU A 87 19.08 -17.47 -2.21
CA LEU A 87 20.20 -17.21 -3.14
C LEU A 87 21.42 -16.65 -2.41
N HIS A 88 21.25 -15.81 -1.40
CA HIS A 88 22.37 -15.35 -0.58
C HIS A 88 23.05 -16.51 0.17
N HIS A 89 22.27 -17.46 0.70
CA HIS A 89 22.78 -18.63 1.40
C HIS A 89 23.33 -19.75 0.49
N ALA A 90 23.02 -19.73 -0.81
CA ALA A 90 23.56 -20.71 -1.75
C ALA A 90 25.09 -20.69 -1.76
N ALA A 91 25.69 -21.89 -1.75
CA ALA A 91 27.14 -22.06 -1.65
C ALA A 91 27.85 -21.41 -2.83
N CYS A 92 29.02 -20.81 -2.57
CA CYS A 92 29.71 -20.02 -3.57
C CYS A 92 31.22 -20.02 -3.27
N ASN A 93 32.03 -20.33 -4.28
CA ASN A 93 33.50 -20.35 -4.16
C ASN A 93 34.17 -19.02 -4.53
N PHE A 94 33.36 -18.00 -4.86
CA PHE A 94 33.82 -16.68 -5.29
C PHE A 94 33.05 -15.57 -4.55
N GLN A 95 33.61 -14.37 -4.57
CA GLN A 95 32.90 -13.20 -4.07
C GLN A 95 31.82 -12.78 -5.06
N LYS A 96 30.59 -12.61 -4.56
CA LYS A 96 29.46 -12.11 -5.35
C LYS A 96 29.63 -10.59 -5.55
N VAL A 97 29.59 -10.14 -6.80
CA VAL A 97 29.79 -8.74 -7.21
C VAL A 97 28.52 -8.24 -7.91
N PRO A 98 27.92 -7.14 -7.45
CA PRO A 98 26.79 -6.53 -8.13
C PRO A 98 27.05 -6.25 -9.62
N GLY A 99 26.01 -6.39 -10.44
CA GLY A 99 26.05 -6.30 -11.90
C GLY A 99 26.44 -7.61 -12.61
N SER A 100 26.92 -8.62 -11.88
CA SER A 100 27.30 -9.91 -12.47
C SER A 100 26.13 -10.89 -12.48
N THR A 101 26.11 -11.76 -13.49
CA THR A 101 25.14 -12.86 -13.61
C THR A 101 25.77 -14.17 -13.16
N TYR A 102 25.01 -14.92 -12.39
CA TYR A 102 25.40 -16.19 -11.79
C TYR A 102 24.36 -17.26 -12.10
N TYR A 103 24.78 -18.52 -12.14
CA TYR A 103 23.96 -19.66 -12.52
C TYR A 103 23.88 -20.62 -11.35
N LEU A 104 22.65 -20.89 -10.90
CA LEU A 104 22.37 -21.74 -9.76
C LEU A 104 22.22 -23.19 -10.22
N TYR A 105 22.92 -24.08 -9.53
CA TYR A 105 22.88 -25.53 -9.78
C TYR A 105 22.62 -26.30 -8.50
N ARG A 106 22.09 -27.52 -8.64
CA ARG A 106 21.92 -28.48 -7.55
C ARG A 106 22.79 -29.72 -7.80
N ARG A 107 23.62 -30.03 -6.80
CA ARG A 107 24.43 -31.26 -6.78
C ARG A 107 23.56 -32.47 -6.45
N SER A 108 24.09 -33.67 -6.65
CA SER A 108 23.43 -34.92 -6.28
C SER A 108 23.15 -35.09 -4.78
N ASN A 109 23.78 -34.29 -3.92
CA ASN A 109 23.53 -34.23 -2.47
C ASN A 109 22.50 -33.15 -2.07
N ASP A 110 21.69 -32.67 -3.02
CA ASP A 110 20.71 -31.58 -2.87
C ASP A 110 21.29 -30.21 -2.46
N GLN A 111 22.61 -30.05 -2.44
CA GLN A 111 23.22 -28.75 -2.16
C GLN A 111 23.13 -27.82 -3.37
N GLU A 112 22.56 -26.65 -3.15
CA GLU A 112 22.51 -25.56 -4.13
C GLU A 112 23.78 -24.72 -4.08
N TYR A 113 24.32 -24.40 -5.25
CA TYR A 113 25.53 -23.58 -5.37
C TYR A 113 25.51 -22.72 -6.64
N PHE A 114 26.19 -21.58 -6.57
CA PHE A 114 26.37 -20.70 -7.71
C PHE A 114 27.65 -21.01 -8.50
N SER A 115 27.55 -20.89 -9.82
CA SER A 115 28.66 -20.89 -10.77
C SER A 115 28.60 -19.64 -11.65
N MET A 116 29.73 -19.25 -12.24
CA MET A 116 29.79 -18.24 -13.31
C MET A 116 29.62 -18.85 -14.71
N ILE A 117 29.70 -20.18 -14.83
CA ILE A 117 29.61 -20.92 -16.10
C ILE A 117 28.14 -21.20 -16.40
N LYS A 118 27.69 -20.87 -17.62
CA LYS A 118 26.31 -21.13 -18.08
C LYS A 118 26.07 -22.60 -18.37
N PRO A 119 24.83 -23.11 -18.32
CA PRO A 119 24.51 -24.51 -18.66
C PRO A 119 25.09 -24.96 -20.01
N GLU A 120 25.06 -24.08 -21.01
CA GLU A 120 25.53 -24.35 -22.37
C GLU A 120 27.07 -24.38 -22.48
N GLU A 121 27.78 -23.79 -21.52
CA GLU A 121 29.23 -23.66 -21.49
C GLU A 121 29.92 -24.82 -20.74
N TRP A 122 29.16 -25.69 -20.07
CA TRP A 122 29.69 -26.85 -19.35
C TRP A 122 30.19 -27.97 -20.26
N GLY A 123 29.91 -27.92 -21.57
CA GLY A 123 30.25 -28.98 -22.53
C GLY A 123 29.45 -30.26 -22.28
N GLU A 124 30.05 -31.42 -22.57
CA GLU A 124 29.38 -32.73 -22.50
C GLU A 124 28.99 -33.17 -21.07
N GLN A 125 29.41 -32.45 -20.04
CA GLN A 125 29.17 -32.81 -18.64
C GLN A 125 28.84 -31.56 -17.82
N CYS A 126 27.59 -31.14 -17.85
CA CYS A 126 27.00 -30.47 -16.67
C CYS A 126 26.46 -31.58 -15.76
N PRO A 127 27.20 -32.04 -14.73
CA PRO A 127 26.77 -33.14 -13.88
C PRO A 127 25.61 -32.76 -12.95
N HIS A 128 25.25 -31.47 -12.88
CA HIS A 128 24.38 -30.90 -11.87
C HIS A 128 23.11 -30.31 -12.50
N GLU A 129 21.98 -30.42 -11.80
CA GLU A 129 20.69 -29.89 -12.23
C GLU A 129 20.76 -28.36 -12.28
N PHE A 130 20.37 -27.76 -13.41
CA PHE A 130 20.29 -26.31 -13.55
C PHE A 130 18.98 -25.78 -12.99
N LEU A 131 19.06 -24.82 -12.07
CA LEU A 131 17.89 -24.23 -11.40
C LEU A 131 17.51 -22.85 -11.93
N GLY A 132 18.46 -22.10 -12.50
CA GLY A 132 18.18 -20.79 -13.07
C GLY A 132 19.40 -19.86 -13.09
N GLY A 133 19.33 -18.81 -13.91
CA GLY A 133 20.29 -17.71 -13.93
C GLY A 133 19.76 -16.51 -13.17
N PHE A 134 20.64 -15.81 -12.45
CA PHE A 134 20.29 -14.65 -11.63
C PHE A 134 21.38 -13.59 -11.70
N ARG A 135 21.00 -12.33 -11.89
CA ARG A 135 21.90 -11.17 -11.77
C ARG A 135 21.81 -10.60 -10.36
N LEU A 136 22.95 -10.37 -9.74
CA LEU A 136 23.01 -9.63 -8.48
C LEU A 136 22.92 -8.14 -8.78
N GLU A 137 21.93 -7.46 -8.21
CA GLU A 137 21.70 -6.03 -8.40
C GLU A 137 22.52 -5.18 -7.41
N SER A 138 22.58 -3.87 -7.66
CA SER A 138 23.30 -2.91 -6.82
C SER A 138 22.78 -2.80 -5.38
N ASP A 139 21.50 -3.13 -5.17
CA ASP A 139 20.84 -3.15 -3.86
C ASP A 139 20.93 -4.53 -3.18
N MET A 140 21.75 -5.44 -3.72
CA MET A 140 21.92 -6.81 -3.28
C MET A 140 20.68 -7.70 -3.47
N THR A 141 19.69 -7.27 -4.25
CA THR A 141 18.59 -8.15 -4.70
C THR A 141 19.04 -9.01 -5.89
N TRP A 142 18.32 -10.10 -6.10
CA TRP A 142 18.55 -11.01 -7.21
C TRP A 142 17.44 -10.88 -8.25
N THR A 143 17.83 -10.67 -9.51
CA THR A 143 16.90 -10.64 -10.64
C THR A 143 17.10 -11.90 -11.49
N PRO A 144 16.07 -12.73 -11.71
CA PRO A 144 16.15 -13.85 -12.66
C PRO A 144 16.56 -13.35 -14.06
N THR A 145 17.35 -14.14 -14.79
CA THR A 145 17.86 -13.73 -16.11
C THR A 145 16.76 -13.42 -17.11
N ALA A 146 15.60 -14.09 -17.00
CA ALA A 146 14.43 -13.82 -17.83
C ALA A 146 13.79 -12.44 -17.58
N GLU A 147 14.01 -11.83 -16.41
CA GLU A 147 13.39 -10.58 -16.00
C GLU A 147 14.33 -9.36 -16.09
N ILE A 148 15.63 -9.59 -16.31
CA ILE A 148 16.65 -8.54 -16.40
C ILE A 148 16.24 -7.42 -17.34
N GLU A 149 15.86 -7.73 -18.58
CA GLU A 149 15.53 -6.70 -19.56
C GLU A 149 14.31 -5.85 -19.16
N LYS A 150 13.31 -6.49 -18.55
CA LYS A 150 12.11 -5.82 -18.07
C LYS A 150 12.46 -4.86 -16.93
N LYS A 151 13.29 -5.31 -15.98
CA LYS A 151 13.78 -4.48 -14.87
C LYS A 151 14.63 -3.32 -15.36
N ASP A 152 15.53 -3.55 -16.32
CA ASP A 152 16.38 -2.50 -16.88
C ASP A 152 15.56 -1.43 -17.60
N ARG A 153 14.58 -1.83 -18.43
CA ARG A 153 13.64 -0.87 -19.06
C ARG A 153 12.85 -0.08 -18.02
N HIS A 154 12.42 -0.74 -16.95
CA HIS A 154 11.68 -0.09 -15.86
C HIS A 154 12.54 0.96 -15.15
N LEU A 155 13.77 0.60 -14.77
CA LEU A 155 14.74 1.51 -14.14
C LEU A 155 15.10 2.69 -15.07
N GLN A 156 15.28 2.45 -16.37
CA GLN A 156 15.50 3.50 -17.35
C GLN A 156 14.32 4.47 -17.41
N SER A 157 13.09 3.96 -17.39
CA SER A 157 11.87 4.78 -17.40
C SER A 157 11.79 5.66 -16.15
N ILE A 158 12.09 5.12 -14.96
CA ILE A 158 12.14 5.88 -13.71
C ILE A 158 13.24 6.95 -13.77
N SER A 159 14.43 6.60 -14.26
CA SER A 159 15.56 7.52 -14.35
C SER A 159 15.24 8.76 -15.20
N HIS A 160 14.43 8.60 -16.24
CA HIS A 160 13.99 9.70 -17.08
C HIS A 160 13.08 10.67 -16.30
N ILE A 161 12.20 10.15 -15.45
CA ILE A 161 11.30 10.95 -14.61
C ILE A 161 12.10 11.70 -13.53
N THR A 162 13.02 11.01 -12.83
CA THR A 162 13.81 11.62 -11.74
C THR A 162 14.82 12.65 -12.24
N ARG A 163 15.29 12.53 -13.49
CA ARG A 163 16.13 13.55 -14.12
C ARG A 163 15.38 14.87 -14.34
N PHE A 164 14.07 14.80 -14.58
CA PHE A 164 13.24 15.97 -14.84
C PHE A 164 12.92 16.77 -13.56
N SER A 165 12.85 16.10 -12.40
CA SER A 165 12.53 16.74 -11.11
C SER A 165 13.71 17.45 -10.43
N ARG A 166 14.94 17.37 -10.97
CA ARG A 166 16.15 17.98 -10.37
C ARG A 166 16.36 19.47 -10.71
N TRP A 167 15.51 20.07 -11.54
CA TRP A 167 15.63 21.46 -12.00
C TRP A 167 14.56 22.40 -11.42
N LYS A 168 14.39 22.47 -10.09
CA LYS A 168 13.68 23.58 -9.40
C LYS A 168 13.73 23.46 -7.87
N GLN A 169 14.92 23.50 -7.28
CA GLN A 169 15.07 24.01 -5.92
C GLN A 169 16.32 24.88 -5.84
N GLU A 170 16.15 26.19 -6.05
CA GLU A 170 17.03 27.16 -5.39
C GLU A 170 16.74 27.07 -3.89
N PRO A 171 17.76 27.05 -3.01
CA PRO A 171 17.51 27.16 -1.59
C PRO A 171 16.94 28.56 -1.34
N ARG A 172 15.62 28.65 -1.16
CA ARG A 172 15.02 29.86 -0.59
C ARG A 172 15.64 30.00 0.80
N ALA A 173 16.43 31.05 0.95
CA ALA A 173 16.80 31.62 2.23
C ALA A 173 15.52 31.74 3.09
N ILE A 174 15.35 30.79 4.02
CA ILE A 174 14.34 30.87 5.08
C ILE A 174 15.03 31.09 6.45
N THR A 175 16.36 31.19 6.49
CA THR A 175 17.07 31.53 7.73
C THR A 175 17.34 33.03 7.91
N ASP A 176 17.13 33.88 6.91
CA ASP A 176 17.45 35.32 7.02
C ASP A 176 16.29 36.22 7.47
N ALA A 177 15.12 35.63 7.83
CA ALA A 177 13.95 36.40 8.30
C ALA A 177 13.69 36.28 9.82
N PHE A 178 14.55 35.59 10.59
CA PHE A 178 14.35 35.37 12.03
C PHE A 178 15.57 35.76 12.91
N LEU A 179 16.56 36.47 12.36
CA LEU A 179 17.72 36.97 13.12
C LEU A 179 18.07 38.44 12.80
N ALA A 180 17.06 39.26 12.54
CA ALA A 180 17.22 40.71 12.47
C ALA A 180 16.01 41.42 13.13
N ASP A 181 15.92 41.28 14.46
CA ASP A 181 15.77 42.37 15.45
C ASP A 181 15.66 41.78 16.86
#